data_AF-A0A2A5AT67-F1
#
_entry.id   AF-A0A2A5AT67-F1
#
_cell.length_a   1.000
_cell.length_b   1.000
_cell.length_c   1.000
_cell.angle_alpha   90.00
_cell.angle_beta   90.00
_cell.angle_gamma   90.00
#
_symmetry.space_group_name_H-M   'P 1'
#
loop_
_entity.id
_entity.type
_entity.pdbx_description
1 polymer ?
#
loop_
_entity_poly.entity_id
_entity_poly.type
_entity_poly.pdbx_seq_one_letter_code
_entity_poly.pdbx_strand_id
1 'polypeptide(L)'
;MDTSYSTNEIKIYQYTSSFVEYFYYKQPVVKEIFPHSGASHGGTQVQVAGAWFKHRPQYGLIPYCKFGEKIVRGRFISTVRIVCEAPPKEGRGDRVRFEVSQNGIDFTETNYEFSYFDQPDVLKIEPHSGPESGGTEVRIFGTNFSNHTFSKEFLCTFTPVEGNIPAKSIPARYENNTSVLCLSPGGWGVGTAAFVRLTFNGQDASQSEHIFYFYNIVTAEPLSGPADGRGGLITVTGNGFSNSTTTFCKLDNELYKPYSVSAN
;
A
#
# COMPACT_ATOMS: atom_id res chain seq x y z
N MET A 1 54.53 -34.81 61.09
CA MET A 1 54.96 -34.84 59.68
C MET A 1 53.72 -35.15 58.88
N ASP A 2 53.03 -34.12 58.42
CA ASP A 2 51.84 -34.25 57.59
C ASP A 2 52.17 -33.51 56.29
N THR A 3 52.44 -34.28 55.24
CA THR A 3 52.81 -33.76 53.92
C THR A 3 51.54 -33.67 53.09
N SER A 4 50.88 -32.52 53.11
CA SER A 4 49.81 -32.22 52.16
C SER A 4 50.42 -31.83 50.80
N TYR A 5 50.10 -32.64 49.79
CA TYR A 5 50.41 -32.34 48.40
C TYR A 5 49.55 -31.17 47.92
N SER A 6 50.21 -30.02 47.71
CA SER A 6 49.64 -28.89 46.96
C SER A 6 49.52 -29.29 45.49
N THR A 7 48.29 -29.51 45.01
CA THR A 7 48.02 -29.65 43.57
C THR A 7 48.27 -28.29 42.90
N ASN A 8 49.44 -28.14 42.29
CA ASN A 8 49.73 -27.02 41.39
C ASN A 8 48.80 -27.12 40.17
N GLU A 9 47.71 -26.37 40.17
CA GLU A 9 46.97 -26.09 38.95
C GLU A 9 47.89 -25.30 38.00
N ILE A 10 48.42 -25.98 36.99
CA ILE A 10 49.16 -25.35 35.89
C ILE A 10 48.15 -24.48 35.13
N LYS A 11 48.19 -23.16 35.33
CA LYS A 11 47.46 -22.22 34.49
C LYS A 11 48.11 -22.19 33.10
N ILE A 12 47.45 -22.79 32.11
CA ILE A 12 47.92 -22.95 30.72
C ILE A 12 47.58 -21.72 29.84
N TYR A 13 47.21 -20.60 30.43
CA TYR A 13 46.80 -19.40 29.68
C TYR A 13 47.51 -18.15 30.21
N GLN A 14 48.16 -17.42 29.31
CA GLN A 14 48.68 -16.07 29.55
C GLN A 14 47.72 -15.06 28.91
N TYR A 15 47.42 -13.98 29.62
CA TYR A 15 46.55 -12.88 29.17
C TYR A 15 47.31 -11.56 29.27
N THR A 16 46.99 -10.59 28.40
CA THR A 16 47.45 -9.20 28.49
C THR A 16 46.28 -8.27 28.78
N SER A 17 46.48 -7.19 29.52
CA SER A 17 45.44 -6.18 29.74
C SER A 17 45.21 -5.39 28.45
N SER A 18 43.95 -5.18 28.10
CA SER A 18 43.52 -4.41 26.93
C SER A 18 42.55 -3.31 27.36
N PHE A 19 42.60 -2.17 26.67
CA PHE A 19 41.64 -1.08 26.81
C PHE A 19 40.48 -1.18 25.80
N VAL A 20 40.39 -2.30 25.08
CA VAL A 20 39.27 -2.56 24.15
C VAL A 20 38.01 -2.78 24.95
N GLU A 21 37.02 -1.92 24.75
CA GLU A 21 35.70 -2.03 25.35
C GLU A 21 34.79 -2.92 24.49
N TYR A 22 34.09 -3.86 25.13
CA TYR A 22 33.04 -4.66 24.49
C TYR A 22 31.69 -4.31 25.13
N PHE A 23 30.74 -3.87 24.31
CA PHE A 23 29.44 -3.41 24.79
C PHE A 23 28.36 -4.47 24.56
N TYR A 24 27.86 -5.05 25.65
CA TYR A 24 26.72 -5.98 25.60
C TYR A 24 25.39 -5.21 25.49
N TYR A 25 24.49 -5.70 24.64
CA TYR A 25 23.15 -5.14 24.48
C TYR A 25 22.09 -6.24 24.39
N LYS A 26 20.85 -5.90 24.72
CA LYS A 26 19.70 -6.79 24.53
C LYS A 26 19.42 -6.93 23.04
N GLN A 27 19.20 -8.14 22.55
CA GLN A 27 18.79 -8.37 21.17
C GLN A 27 17.50 -7.59 20.84
N PRO A 28 17.38 -7.03 19.62
CA PRO A 28 16.18 -6.34 19.20
C PRO A 28 15.00 -7.31 19.15
N VAL A 29 13.83 -6.87 19.60
CA VAL A 29 12.59 -7.66 19.51
C VAL A 29 11.67 -7.00 18.50
N VAL A 30 11.26 -7.74 17.47
CA VAL A 30 10.27 -7.28 16.50
C VAL A 30 8.86 -7.69 16.95
N LYS A 31 7.95 -6.71 16.98
CA LYS A 31 6.54 -6.90 17.38
C LYS A 31 5.56 -6.69 16.23
N GLU A 32 5.97 -5.97 15.19
CA GLU A 32 5.18 -5.70 13.99
C GLU A 32 6.10 -5.18 12.88
N ILE A 33 5.77 -5.51 11.63
CA ILE A 33 6.29 -4.84 10.44
C ILE A 33 5.12 -4.28 9.63
N PHE A 34 5.29 -3.13 9.01
CA PHE A 34 4.29 -2.54 8.12
C PHE A 34 4.94 -1.64 7.06
N PRO A 35 4.60 -1.79 5.77
CA PRO A 35 3.74 -2.83 5.21
C PRO A 35 4.42 -4.21 5.24
N HIS A 36 3.63 -5.26 5.05
CA HIS A 36 4.12 -6.64 4.98
C HIS A 36 4.62 -7.04 3.59
N SER A 37 4.53 -6.11 2.64
CA SER A 37 4.87 -6.35 1.25
C SER A 37 5.37 -5.09 0.55
N GLY A 38 6.04 -5.26 -0.58
CA GLY A 38 6.60 -4.16 -1.36
C GLY A 38 6.88 -4.49 -2.83
N ALA A 39 7.11 -3.45 -3.61
CA ALA A 39 7.42 -3.59 -5.03
C ALA A 39 8.72 -4.38 -5.26
N SER A 40 8.75 -5.23 -6.29
CA SER A 40 9.89 -6.08 -6.66
C SER A 40 11.13 -5.27 -7.05
N HIS A 41 10.98 -4.02 -7.48
CA HIS A 41 12.08 -3.10 -7.73
C HIS A 41 12.68 -2.46 -6.44
N GLY A 42 12.12 -2.74 -5.26
CA GLY A 42 12.56 -2.18 -3.98
C GLY A 42 12.07 -0.75 -3.72
N GLY A 43 12.53 -0.13 -2.63
CA GLY A 43 12.21 1.25 -2.25
C GLY A 43 11.08 1.39 -1.22
N THR A 44 10.29 0.33 -0.99
CA THR A 44 9.21 0.31 0.00
C THR A 44 9.75 0.60 1.40
N GLN A 45 9.15 1.56 2.11
CA GLN A 45 9.57 1.92 3.47
C GLN A 45 8.85 1.05 4.50
N VAL A 46 9.56 0.05 5.01
CA VAL A 46 9.07 -0.88 6.03
C VAL A 46 9.32 -0.32 7.42
N GLN A 47 8.24 0.05 8.10
CA GLN A 47 8.24 0.42 9.51
C GLN A 47 8.29 -0.84 10.37
N VAL A 48 9.19 -0.86 11.35
CA VAL A 48 9.35 -1.97 12.27
C VAL A 48 9.10 -1.44 13.67
N ALA A 49 8.07 -1.98 14.34
CA ALA A 49 7.77 -1.68 15.73
C ALA A 49 8.26 -2.83 16.62
N GLY A 50 8.75 -2.49 17.81
CA GLY A 50 9.45 -3.46 18.63
C GLY A 50 10.02 -2.90 19.93
N ALA A 51 11.10 -3.51 20.40
CA ALA A 51 11.83 -3.08 21.58
C ALA A 51 13.33 -3.26 21.42
N TRP A 52 14.09 -2.51 22.22
CA TRP A 52 15.55 -2.59 22.34
C TRP A 52 16.33 -2.19 21.09
N PHE A 53 15.73 -1.42 20.19
CA PHE A 53 16.50 -0.78 19.13
C PHE A 53 17.44 0.26 19.73
N LYS A 54 18.67 0.34 19.23
CA LYS A 54 19.65 1.34 19.65
C LYS A 54 20.31 1.96 18.43
N HIS A 55 20.88 3.14 18.67
CA HIS A 55 21.75 3.80 17.71
C HIS A 55 22.91 4.43 18.48
N ARG A 56 24.05 3.74 18.47
CA ARG A 56 25.34 4.19 19.01
C ARG A 56 26.46 3.75 18.06
N PRO A 57 26.67 4.48 16.94
CA PRO A 57 27.67 4.13 15.94
C PRO A 57 29.09 3.97 16.49
N GLN A 58 29.44 4.69 17.56
CA GLN A 58 30.74 4.58 18.22
C GLN A 58 31.01 3.18 18.82
N TYR A 59 29.96 2.41 19.09
CA TYR A 59 30.04 1.02 19.55
C TYR A 59 29.56 0.02 18.47
N GLY A 60 29.44 0.46 17.21
CA GLY A 60 28.93 -0.36 16.11
C GLY A 60 27.44 -0.69 16.19
N LEU A 61 26.69 -0.06 17.11
CA LEU A 61 25.26 -0.32 17.29
C LEU A 61 24.42 0.51 16.32
N ILE A 62 24.08 -0.08 15.19
CA ILE A 62 23.26 0.53 14.14
C ILE A 62 22.19 -0.50 13.74
N PRO A 63 20.91 -0.12 13.61
CA PRO A 63 19.89 -1.06 13.15
C PRO A 63 20.15 -1.51 11.71
N TYR A 64 19.92 -2.79 11.44
CA TYR A 64 19.89 -3.38 10.10
C TYR A 64 18.65 -4.25 9.95
N CYS A 65 18.05 -4.25 8.77
CA CYS A 65 17.02 -5.22 8.40
C CYS A 65 17.58 -6.18 7.36
N LYS A 66 17.17 -7.44 7.44
CA LYS A 66 17.52 -8.47 6.45
C LYS A 66 16.25 -8.99 5.78
N PHE A 67 16.24 -8.96 4.46
CA PHE A 67 15.20 -9.48 3.59
C PHE A 67 15.77 -10.69 2.85
N GLY A 68 15.52 -11.89 3.38
CA GLY A 68 16.18 -13.11 2.91
C GLY A 68 17.69 -13.05 3.14
N GLU A 69 18.47 -12.89 2.08
CA GLU A 69 19.94 -12.73 2.17
C GLU A 69 20.40 -11.26 2.09
N LYS A 70 19.50 -10.33 1.81
CA LYS A 70 19.87 -8.91 1.63
C LYS A 70 19.77 -8.14 2.92
N ILE A 71 20.90 -7.54 3.31
CA ILE A 71 21.00 -6.69 4.48
C ILE A 71 20.97 -5.22 4.04
N VAL A 72 20.09 -4.44 4.65
CA VAL A 72 19.99 -2.99 4.47
C VAL A 72 20.17 -2.28 5.81
N ARG A 73 20.71 -1.07 5.78
CA ARG A 73 20.77 -0.21 6.97
C ARG A 73 19.36 0.25 7.34
N GLY A 74 19.01 0.08 8.59
CA GLY A 74 17.79 0.63 9.17
C GLY A 74 18.02 2.05 9.67
N ARG A 75 17.07 2.93 9.41
CA ARG A 75 17.00 4.26 10.01
C ARG A 75 16.40 4.16 11.40
N PHE A 76 17.19 4.51 12.40
CA PHE A 76 16.73 4.57 13.79
C PHE A 76 15.74 5.72 13.99
N ILE A 77 14.58 5.43 14.57
CA ILE A 77 13.58 6.45 14.95
C ILE A 77 13.53 6.59 16.47
N SER A 78 13.40 5.47 17.16
CA SER A 78 13.37 5.41 18.63
C SER A 78 13.75 4.00 19.10
N THR A 79 13.82 3.80 20.41
CA THR A 79 14.11 2.50 21.01
C THR A 79 13.04 1.43 20.72
N VAL A 80 11.90 1.83 20.15
CA VAL A 80 10.75 0.96 19.81
C VAL A 80 10.35 1.04 18.33
N ARG A 81 11.03 1.87 17.52
CA ARG A 81 10.75 1.99 16.07
C ARG A 81 12.02 2.17 15.24
N ILE A 82 12.11 1.45 14.13
CA ILE A 82 13.07 1.68 13.05
C ILE A 82 12.33 1.65 11.71
N VAL A 83 12.95 2.19 10.66
CA VAL A 83 12.45 2.11 9.29
C VAL A 83 13.53 1.55 8.39
N CYS A 84 13.19 0.59 7.54
CA CYS A 84 14.10 -0.03 6.58
C CYS A 84 13.53 0.09 5.18
N GLU A 85 14.38 0.40 4.21
CA GLU A 85 13.99 0.41 2.81
C GLU A 85 14.18 -0.99 2.22
N ALA A 86 13.11 -1.58 1.68
CA ALA A 86 13.18 -2.90 1.08
C ALA A 86 14.11 -2.86 -0.14
N PRO A 87 15.12 -3.75 -0.23
CA PRO A 87 15.98 -3.82 -1.41
C PRO A 87 15.21 -4.40 -2.60
N PRO A 88 15.70 -4.22 -3.84
CA PRO A 88 15.19 -4.95 -5.00
C PRO A 88 15.20 -6.46 -4.74
N LYS A 89 14.17 -7.15 -5.21
CA LYS A 89 14.01 -8.60 -5.07
C LYS A 89 15.14 -9.32 -5.78
N GLU A 90 15.74 -10.30 -5.11
CA GLU A 90 16.70 -11.23 -5.71
C GLU A 90 16.27 -12.69 -5.50
N GLY A 91 16.66 -13.56 -6.43
CA GLY A 91 16.38 -14.99 -6.36
C GLY A 91 14.99 -15.38 -6.86
N ARG A 92 14.58 -16.60 -6.52
CA ARG A 92 13.29 -17.19 -6.91
C ARG A 92 12.31 -17.14 -5.74
N GLY A 93 11.03 -16.88 -6.05
CA GLY A 93 9.95 -16.80 -5.07
C GLY A 93 9.70 -15.37 -4.59
N ASP A 94 8.48 -15.13 -4.10
CA ASP A 94 8.00 -13.78 -3.76
C ASP A 94 8.08 -13.49 -2.26
N ARG A 95 8.43 -14.46 -1.42
CA ARG A 95 8.42 -14.30 0.04
C ARG A 95 9.80 -14.56 0.59
N VAL A 96 10.26 -13.68 1.46
CA VAL A 96 11.55 -13.79 2.13
C VAL A 96 11.38 -13.65 3.64
N ARG A 97 12.21 -14.33 4.41
CA ARG A 97 12.27 -14.10 5.86
C ARG A 97 12.70 -12.67 6.15
N PHE A 98 12.11 -12.06 7.17
CA PHE A 98 12.49 -10.75 7.65
C PHE A 98 13.21 -10.88 8.99
N GLU A 99 14.39 -10.29 9.11
CA GLU A 99 15.18 -10.33 10.34
C GLU A 99 15.74 -8.95 10.68
N VAL A 100 16.11 -8.73 11.94
CA VAL A 100 16.68 -7.46 12.40
C VAL A 100 17.96 -7.70 13.19
N SER A 101 18.95 -6.83 12.95
CA SER A 101 20.22 -6.81 13.70
C SER A 101 20.52 -5.40 14.23
N GLN A 102 21.41 -5.33 15.22
CA GLN A 102 21.98 -4.09 15.76
C GLN A 102 23.46 -3.92 15.43
N ASN A 103 24.11 -4.92 14.84
CA ASN A 103 25.52 -4.86 14.44
C ASN A 103 25.75 -5.34 12.99
N GLY A 104 24.69 -5.76 12.30
CA GLY A 104 24.75 -6.24 10.92
C GLY A 104 25.32 -7.65 10.77
N ILE A 105 25.55 -8.34 11.88
CA ILE A 105 26.16 -9.69 11.93
C ILE A 105 25.20 -10.65 12.64
N ASP A 106 24.80 -10.30 13.86
CA ASP A 106 23.90 -11.11 14.69
C ASP A 106 22.46 -10.69 14.42
N PHE A 107 21.75 -11.49 13.63
CA PHE A 107 20.34 -11.28 13.30
C PHE A 107 19.45 -12.04 14.27
N THR A 108 18.40 -11.37 14.75
CA THR A 108 17.35 -12.01 15.53
C THR A 108 16.36 -12.66 14.57
N GLU A 109 16.18 -13.98 14.71
CA GLU A 109 15.14 -14.71 14.01
C GLU A 109 13.77 -14.12 14.39
N THR A 110 13.01 -13.73 13.38
CA THR A 110 11.63 -13.26 13.57
C THR A 110 10.67 -14.23 12.89
N ASN A 111 9.39 -14.17 13.27
CA ASN A 111 8.33 -14.93 12.62
C ASN A 111 7.70 -14.16 11.44
N TYR A 112 8.32 -13.07 10.99
CA TYR A 112 7.80 -12.25 9.90
C TYR A 112 8.42 -12.66 8.57
N GLU A 113 7.58 -12.64 7.54
CA GLU A 113 7.99 -12.72 6.14
C GLU A 113 7.62 -11.41 5.45
N PHE A 114 8.41 -11.03 4.46
CA PHE A 114 8.13 -9.92 3.56
C PHE A 114 7.82 -10.45 2.17
N SER A 115 6.70 -10.03 1.59
CA SER A 115 6.28 -10.43 0.25
C SER A 115 6.60 -9.35 -0.79
N TYR A 116 7.32 -9.71 -1.84
CA TYR A 116 7.50 -8.88 -3.02
C TYR A 116 6.37 -9.07 -4.02
N PHE A 117 5.95 -8.01 -4.70
CA PHE A 117 5.00 -8.07 -5.81
C PHE A 117 5.50 -7.22 -6.98
N ASP A 118 5.09 -7.58 -8.19
CA ASP A 118 5.30 -6.73 -9.35
C ASP A 118 4.31 -5.56 -9.34
N GLN A 119 4.76 -4.40 -9.81
CA GLN A 119 3.91 -3.21 -9.81
C GLN A 119 2.63 -3.47 -10.63
N PRO A 120 1.44 -3.20 -10.08
CA PRO A 120 0.19 -3.37 -10.81
C PRO A 120 0.15 -2.45 -12.02
N ASP A 121 -0.20 -3.01 -13.17
CA ASP A 121 -0.45 -2.24 -14.38
C ASP A 121 -1.95 -2.16 -14.64
N VAL A 122 -2.49 -0.94 -14.67
CA VAL A 122 -3.91 -0.69 -14.86
C VAL A 122 -4.15 -0.38 -16.33
N LEU A 123 -4.96 -1.19 -16.99
CA LEU A 123 -5.25 -1.09 -18.42
C LEU A 123 -6.61 -0.47 -18.71
N LYS A 124 -7.57 -0.60 -17.78
CA LYS A 124 -8.93 -0.07 -17.94
C LYS A 124 -9.60 0.09 -16.58
N ILE A 125 -10.49 1.07 -16.46
CA ILE A 125 -11.47 1.16 -15.37
C ILE A 125 -12.89 1.21 -15.94
N GLU A 126 -13.85 0.60 -15.25
CA GLU A 126 -15.26 0.56 -15.67
C GLU A 126 -16.21 0.48 -14.46
N PRO A 127 -17.23 1.36 -14.37
CA PRO A 127 -17.47 2.52 -15.23
C PRO A 127 -16.41 3.61 -15.05
N HIS A 128 -16.31 4.52 -16.01
CA HIS A 128 -15.38 5.67 -15.95
C HIS A 128 -15.98 6.90 -15.26
N SER A 129 -17.21 6.81 -14.75
CA SER A 129 -17.89 7.92 -14.11
C SER A 129 -18.91 7.45 -13.08
N GLY A 130 -19.21 8.32 -12.12
CA GLY A 130 -20.23 8.06 -11.09
C GLY A 130 -20.67 9.34 -10.37
N PRO A 131 -21.71 9.27 -9.52
CA PRO A 131 -22.19 10.41 -8.77
C PRO A 131 -21.13 10.98 -7.80
N GLU A 132 -21.15 12.29 -7.57
CA GLU A 132 -20.26 12.96 -6.60
C GLU A 132 -20.45 12.50 -5.14
N SER A 133 -21.57 11.83 -4.84
CA SER A 133 -21.81 11.18 -3.55
C SER A 133 -20.94 9.93 -3.32
N GLY A 134 -20.31 9.41 -4.36
CA GLY A 134 -19.53 8.17 -4.32
C GLY A 134 -20.40 6.91 -4.31
N GLY A 135 -19.77 5.78 -4.00
CA GLY A 135 -20.42 4.46 -3.89
C GLY A 135 -20.59 3.73 -5.22
N THR A 136 -20.05 4.25 -6.33
CA THR A 136 -20.05 3.53 -7.61
C THR A 136 -19.08 2.37 -7.53
N GLU A 137 -19.53 1.17 -7.92
CA GLU A 137 -18.66 0.00 -8.04
C GLU A 137 -17.79 0.14 -9.29
N VAL A 138 -16.51 0.49 -9.10
CA VAL A 138 -15.50 0.63 -10.14
C VAL A 138 -14.69 -0.65 -10.22
N ARG A 139 -14.81 -1.36 -11.34
CA ARG A 139 -13.95 -2.48 -11.69
C ARG A 139 -12.71 -1.95 -12.43
N ILE A 140 -11.55 -2.37 -11.96
CA ILE A 140 -10.23 -2.04 -12.50
C ILE A 140 -9.70 -3.31 -13.15
N PHE A 141 -9.37 -3.22 -14.43
CA PHE A 141 -8.76 -4.30 -15.19
C PHE A 141 -7.28 -4.01 -15.44
N GLY A 142 -6.47 -5.05 -15.41
CA GLY A 142 -5.03 -4.89 -15.55
C GLY A 142 -4.25 -6.18 -15.58
N THR A 143 -2.96 -6.06 -15.32
CA THR A 143 -2.04 -7.19 -15.17
C THR A 143 -1.24 -7.06 -13.87
N ASN A 144 -0.57 -8.15 -13.49
CA ASN A 144 0.20 -8.24 -12.24
C ASN A 144 -0.63 -8.03 -10.98
N PHE A 145 -1.94 -8.32 -11.02
CA PHE A 145 -2.73 -8.27 -9.80
C PHE A 145 -2.48 -9.53 -8.98
N SER A 146 -2.15 -9.33 -7.71
CA SER A 146 -1.87 -10.42 -6.79
C SER A 146 -2.61 -10.23 -5.48
N ASN A 147 -2.92 -11.35 -4.82
CA ASN A 147 -3.52 -11.38 -3.49
C ASN A 147 -2.56 -11.95 -2.44
N HIS A 148 -1.26 -11.99 -2.75
CA HIS A 148 -0.22 -12.52 -1.85
C HIS A 148 0.13 -11.56 -0.71
N THR A 149 -0.42 -10.34 -0.75
CA THR A 149 -0.26 -9.32 0.28
C THR A 149 -1.42 -9.37 1.28
N PHE A 150 -1.27 -8.66 2.40
CA PHE A 150 -2.34 -8.53 3.37
C PHE A 150 -3.48 -7.72 2.76
N SER A 151 -4.66 -8.33 2.62
CA SER A 151 -5.81 -7.73 1.94
C SER A 151 -6.25 -6.37 2.46
N LYS A 152 -5.94 -6.04 3.72
CA LYS A 152 -6.22 -4.72 4.32
C LYS A 152 -5.32 -3.60 3.79
N GLU A 153 -4.17 -3.94 3.24
CA GLU A 153 -3.21 -3.00 2.63
C GLU A 153 -3.52 -2.76 1.14
N PHE A 154 -4.47 -3.52 0.59
CA PHE A 154 -4.89 -3.40 -0.78
C PHE A 154 -5.90 -2.26 -0.95
N LEU A 155 -5.48 -1.16 -1.58
CA LEU A 155 -6.26 0.06 -1.71
C LEU A 155 -6.36 0.52 -3.16
N CYS A 156 -7.52 1.07 -3.51
CA CYS A 156 -7.66 1.99 -4.63
C CYS A 156 -7.51 3.41 -4.12
N THR A 157 -6.60 4.17 -4.73
CA THR A 157 -6.39 5.58 -4.42
C THR A 157 -6.94 6.43 -5.55
N PHE A 158 -7.93 7.24 -5.22
CA PHE A 158 -8.49 8.25 -6.13
C PHE A 158 -7.84 9.59 -5.79
N THR A 159 -7.12 10.17 -6.76
CA THR A 159 -6.41 11.44 -6.60
C THR A 159 -7.02 12.48 -7.52
N PRO A 160 -7.64 13.56 -6.99
CA PRO A 160 -8.16 14.64 -7.83
C PRO A 160 -7.11 15.15 -8.82
N VAL A 161 -7.51 15.32 -10.09
CA VAL A 161 -6.63 15.77 -11.17
C VAL A 161 -6.29 17.25 -11.01
N GLU A 162 -7.23 18.03 -10.46
CA GLU A 162 -7.09 19.47 -10.27
C GLU A 162 -7.30 19.86 -8.81
N GLY A 163 -6.65 20.96 -8.44
CA GLY A 163 -6.72 21.52 -7.10
C GLY A 163 -5.85 20.79 -6.07
N ASN A 164 -5.61 21.46 -4.95
CA ASN A 164 -4.88 20.90 -3.80
C ASN A 164 -5.83 20.09 -2.90
N ILE A 165 -6.58 19.17 -3.50
CA ILE A 165 -7.58 18.36 -2.79
C ILE A 165 -6.94 17.02 -2.38
N PRO A 166 -7.01 16.62 -1.11
CA PRO A 166 -6.44 15.35 -0.65
C PRO A 166 -7.04 14.15 -1.37
N ALA A 167 -6.16 13.23 -1.78
CA ALA A 167 -6.54 11.92 -2.31
C ALA A 167 -7.30 11.10 -1.26
N LYS A 168 -8.16 10.20 -1.74
CA LYS A 168 -8.91 9.26 -0.89
C LYS A 168 -8.55 7.84 -1.29
N SER A 169 -8.16 7.04 -0.30
CA SER A 169 -7.88 5.63 -0.47
C SER A 169 -9.01 4.80 0.12
N ILE A 170 -9.52 3.84 -0.66
CA ILE A 170 -10.63 2.96 -0.32
C ILE A 170 -10.15 1.51 -0.41
N PRO A 171 -10.57 0.61 0.50
CA PRO A 171 -10.25 -0.81 0.39
C PRO A 171 -10.64 -1.40 -0.96
N ALA A 172 -9.72 -2.15 -1.55
CA ALA A 172 -9.92 -2.86 -2.80
C ALA A 172 -10.32 -4.31 -2.54
N ARG A 173 -11.26 -4.82 -3.34
CA ARG A 173 -11.66 -6.22 -3.37
C ARG A 173 -10.97 -6.90 -4.55
N TYR A 174 -9.98 -7.73 -4.25
CA TYR A 174 -9.37 -8.62 -5.24
C TYR A 174 -10.42 -9.58 -5.80
N GLU A 175 -10.60 -9.62 -7.13
CA GLU A 175 -11.41 -10.66 -7.78
C GLU A 175 -10.51 -11.75 -8.34
N ASN A 176 -9.52 -11.37 -9.16
CA ASN A 176 -8.53 -12.27 -9.76
C ASN A 176 -7.29 -11.49 -10.23
N ASN A 177 -6.36 -12.18 -10.90
CA ASN A 177 -5.08 -11.62 -11.34
C ASN A 177 -5.18 -10.57 -12.46
N THR A 178 -6.39 -10.27 -12.94
CA THR A 178 -6.68 -9.25 -13.95
C THR A 178 -7.80 -8.29 -13.57
N SER A 179 -8.48 -8.51 -12.44
CA SER A 179 -9.66 -7.72 -12.02
C SER A 179 -9.68 -7.43 -10.53
N VAL A 180 -9.92 -6.18 -10.19
CA VAL A 180 -10.06 -5.65 -8.83
C VAL A 180 -11.24 -4.70 -8.79
N LEU A 181 -11.89 -4.59 -7.64
CA LEU A 181 -13.10 -3.82 -7.48
C LEU A 181 -13.03 -2.88 -6.29
N CYS A 182 -13.43 -1.63 -6.50
CA CYS A 182 -13.38 -0.57 -5.51
C CYS A 182 -14.62 0.30 -5.57
N LEU A 183 -15.04 0.84 -4.43
CA LEU A 183 -16.10 1.85 -4.40
C LEU A 183 -15.48 3.23 -4.64
N SER A 184 -16.08 4.03 -5.52
CA SER A 184 -15.69 5.42 -5.70
C SER A 184 -15.92 6.22 -4.40
N PRO A 185 -14.99 7.09 -3.98
CA PRO A 185 -15.24 7.99 -2.87
C PRO A 185 -16.22 9.10 -3.29
N GLY A 186 -16.83 9.79 -2.32
CA GLY A 186 -17.65 10.97 -2.56
C GLY A 186 -17.11 12.22 -1.85
N GLY A 187 -17.74 13.37 -2.08
CA GLY A 187 -17.53 14.58 -1.28
C GLY A 187 -16.26 15.37 -1.62
N TRP A 188 -15.93 15.49 -2.91
CA TRP A 188 -14.97 16.49 -3.41
C TRP A 188 -15.65 17.71 -4.05
N GLY A 189 -16.97 17.63 -4.25
CA GLY A 189 -17.74 18.66 -4.93
C GLY A 189 -17.82 18.44 -6.44
N VAL A 190 -18.66 19.28 -7.04
CA VAL A 190 -19.21 19.09 -8.37
C VAL A 190 -18.14 19.11 -9.46
N GLY A 191 -18.21 18.16 -10.40
CA GLY A 191 -17.40 18.15 -11.62
C GLY A 191 -15.93 17.74 -11.44
N THR A 192 -15.57 17.22 -10.27
CA THR A 192 -14.21 16.73 -10.01
C THR A 192 -13.89 15.53 -10.90
N ALA A 193 -12.64 15.41 -11.33
CA ALA A 193 -12.09 14.20 -11.96
C ALA A 193 -10.93 13.67 -11.10
N ALA A 194 -10.74 12.35 -11.03
CA ALA A 194 -9.67 11.76 -10.23
C ALA A 194 -8.93 10.63 -10.97
N PHE A 195 -7.60 10.63 -10.89
CA PHE A 195 -6.79 9.47 -11.28
C PHE A 195 -7.10 8.30 -10.36
N VAL A 196 -7.26 7.11 -10.94
CA VAL A 196 -7.49 5.85 -10.20
C VAL A 196 -6.21 5.03 -10.22
N ARG A 197 -5.58 4.89 -9.04
CA ARG A 197 -4.38 4.09 -8.84
C ARG A 197 -4.63 2.94 -7.89
N LEU A 198 -3.80 1.91 -8.01
CA LEU A 198 -3.91 0.69 -7.26
C LEU A 198 -2.63 0.46 -6.44
N THR A 199 -2.74 0.11 -5.16
CA THR A 199 -1.59 -0.25 -4.32
C THR A 199 -1.89 -1.50 -3.51
N PHE A 200 -0.97 -2.46 -3.48
CA PHE A 200 -1.14 -3.71 -2.71
C PHE A 200 -0.64 -3.60 -1.26
N ASN A 201 0.00 -2.50 -0.91
CA ASN A 201 0.65 -2.30 0.39
C ASN A 201 0.44 -0.90 1.00
N GLY A 202 -0.42 -0.08 0.39
CA GLY A 202 -0.69 1.29 0.82
C GLY A 202 0.42 2.32 0.54
N GLN A 203 1.53 1.93 -0.10
CA GLN A 203 2.64 2.84 -0.42
C GLN A 203 2.98 2.82 -1.92
N ASP A 204 3.18 1.64 -2.48
CA ASP A 204 3.64 1.45 -3.85
C ASP A 204 2.43 1.43 -4.78
N ALA A 205 2.02 2.61 -5.25
CA ALA A 205 0.90 2.78 -6.15
C ALA A 205 1.29 2.51 -7.62
N SER A 206 0.32 2.03 -8.41
CA SER A 206 0.44 1.94 -9.87
C SER A 206 0.62 3.32 -10.50
N GLN A 207 1.24 3.35 -11.68
CA GLN A 207 1.41 4.57 -12.48
C GLN A 207 0.19 4.87 -13.36
N SER A 208 -0.99 4.34 -13.00
CA SER A 208 -2.23 4.52 -13.77
C SER A 208 -2.56 6.01 -13.96
N GLU A 209 -2.92 6.35 -15.19
CA GLU A 209 -3.43 7.67 -15.60
C GLU A 209 -4.92 7.62 -15.96
N HIS A 210 -5.59 6.49 -15.72
CA HIS A 210 -7.03 6.39 -15.97
C HIS A 210 -7.82 7.29 -15.02
N ILE A 211 -8.75 8.05 -15.58
CA ILE A 211 -9.53 9.07 -14.88
C ILE A 211 -10.96 8.57 -14.64
N PHE A 212 -11.41 8.72 -13.39
CA PHE A 212 -12.81 8.58 -13.01
C PHE A 212 -13.46 9.97 -12.86
N TYR A 213 -14.59 10.17 -13.53
CA TYR A 213 -15.30 11.45 -13.55
C TYR A 213 -16.47 11.46 -12.58
N PHE A 214 -16.58 12.51 -11.77
CA PHE A 214 -17.70 12.72 -10.87
C PHE A 214 -18.75 13.65 -11.50
N TYR A 215 -19.98 13.17 -11.59
CA TYR A 215 -21.11 13.95 -12.09
C TYR A 215 -22.15 14.21 -10.99
N ASN A 216 -23.00 15.20 -11.22
CA ASN A 216 -24.19 15.42 -10.41
C ASN A 216 -25.39 15.74 -11.30
N ILE A 217 -26.58 15.43 -10.78
CA ILE A 217 -27.84 15.81 -11.41
C ILE A 217 -28.43 16.94 -10.56
N VAL A 218 -28.81 18.04 -11.21
CA VAL A 218 -29.33 19.24 -10.55
C VAL A 218 -30.84 19.34 -10.74
N THR A 219 -31.33 19.23 -11.98
CA THR A 219 -32.78 19.22 -12.27
C THR A 219 -33.12 18.25 -13.41
N ALA A 220 -34.39 17.87 -13.50
CA ALA A 220 -34.95 17.14 -14.62
C ALA A 220 -36.33 17.71 -14.96
N GLU A 221 -36.58 18.07 -16.22
CA GLU A 221 -37.85 18.66 -16.66
C GLU A 221 -38.30 18.05 -18.00
N PRO A 222 -39.60 17.73 -18.20
CA PRO A 222 -40.69 17.92 -17.23
C PRO A 222 -40.65 16.90 -16.09
N LEU A 223 -41.15 17.28 -14.91
CA LEU A 223 -41.23 16.41 -13.71
C LEU A 223 -42.32 15.30 -13.79
N SER A 224 -43.16 15.31 -14.82
CA SER A 224 -44.20 14.28 -15.02
C SER A 224 -44.51 14.08 -16.50
N GLY A 225 -45.04 12.90 -16.83
CA GLY A 225 -45.44 12.54 -18.20
C GLY A 225 -46.50 11.43 -18.22
N PRO A 226 -47.21 11.26 -19.35
CA PRO A 226 -48.16 10.17 -19.54
C PRO A 226 -47.52 8.77 -19.43
N ALA A 227 -48.19 7.85 -18.74
CA ALA A 227 -47.71 6.47 -18.55
C ALA A 227 -47.68 5.63 -19.85
N ASP A 228 -48.33 6.10 -20.92
CA ASP A 228 -48.33 5.44 -22.23
C ASP A 228 -47.09 5.79 -23.09
N GLY A 229 -46.14 6.54 -22.53
CA GLY A 229 -44.89 6.90 -23.19
C GLY A 229 -45.02 7.99 -24.26
N ARG A 230 -46.19 8.63 -24.41
CA ARG A 230 -46.40 9.72 -25.39
C ARG A 230 -45.92 11.10 -24.89
N GLY A 231 -45.24 11.14 -23.76
CA GLY A 231 -44.63 12.35 -23.23
C GLY A 231 -43.51 12.89 -24.11
N GLY A 232 -43.11 14.16 -23.87
CA GLY A 232 -41.96 14.77 -24.51
C GLY A 232 -40.62 14.25 -23.95
N LEU A 233 -39.52 14.77 -24.49
CA LEU A 233 -38.18 14.49 -23.97
C LEU A 233 -38.01 15.05 -22.54
N ILE A 234 -37.36 14.26 -21.67
CA ILE A 234 -36.91 14.71 -20.36
C ILE A 234 -35.52 15.33 -20.51
N THR A 235 -35.40 16.60 -20.13
CA THR A 235 -34.14 17.33 -20.09
C THR A 235 -33.55 17.22 -18.70
N VAL A 236 -32.41 16.55 -18.57
CA VAL A 236 -31.65 16.44 -17.31
C VAL A 236 -30.51 17.46 -17.34
N THR A 237 -30.45 18.35 -16.36
CA THR A 237 -29.35 19.31 -16.21
C THR A 237 -28.50 18.98 -14.99
N GLY A 238 -27.21 19.25 -15.11
CA GLY A 238 -26.21 18.94 -14.10
C GLY A 238 -24.81 19.12 -14.66
N ASN A 239 -23.81 18.65 -13.92
CA ASN A 239 -22.41 18.84 -14.28
C ASN A 239 -21.71 17.50 -14.43
N GLY A 240 -20.68 17.46 -15.28
CA GLY A 240 -19.81 16.29 -15.43
C GLY A 240 -20.40 15.16 -16.27
N PHE A 241 -21.52 15.39 -16.99
CA PHE A 241 -22.05 14.40 -17.93
C PHE A 241 -21.11 14.22 -19.12
N SER A 242 -20.75 12.98 -19.43
CA SER A 242 -19.97 12.64 -20.62
C SER A 242 -20.91 12.35 -21.80
N ASN A 243 -20.58 12.90 -22.97
CA ASN A 243 -21.22 12.51 -24.22
C ASN A 243 -20.54 11.22 -24.74
N SER A 244 -20.96 10.08 -24.16
CA SER A 244 -20.41 8.75 -24.45
C SER A 244 -21.51 7.78 -24.86
N THR A 245 -21.16 6.77 -25.65
CA THR A 245 -22.05 5.64 -25.99
C THR A 245 -22.45 4.80 -24.76
N THR A 246 -21.73 4.96 -23.65
CA THR A 246 -21.98 4.30 -22.37
C THR A 246 -22.82 5.14 -21.41
N THR A 247 -23.26 6.33 -21.80
CA THR A 247 -24.12 7.18 -20.97
C THR A 247 -25.57 6.74 -21.13
N PHE A 248 -26.25 6.47 -20.01
CA PHE A 248 -27.65 6.06 -19.98
C PHE A 248 -28.40 6.81 -18.88
N CYS A 249 -29.66 7.13 -19.13
CA CYS A 249 -30.62 7.51 -18.11
C CYS A 249 -31.30 6.23 -17.61
N LYS A 250 -31.36 6.03 -16.30
CA LYS A 250 -32.13 4.94 -15.69
C LYS A 250 -33.42 5.52 -15.10
N LEU A 251 -34.56 5.07 -15.61
CA LEU A 251 -35.87 5.33 -15.01
C LEU A 251 -36.42 3.98 -14.54
N ASP A 252 -36.76 3.90 -13.25
CA ASP A 252 -37.07 2.64 -12.57
C ASP A 252 -36.01 1.56 -12.83
N ASN A 253 -36.34 0.51 -13.58
CA ASN A 253 -35.42 -0.57 -13.93
C ASN A 253 -35.02 -0.60 -15.41
N GLU A 254 -35.40 0.41 -16.18
CA GLU A 254 -35.12 0.48 -17.61
C GLU A 254 -34.03 1.52 -17.92
N LEU A 255 -33.19 1.18 -18.90
CA LEU A 255 -32.12 2.04 -19.38
C LEU A 255 -32.51 2.68 -20.70
N TYR A 256 -32.38 3.99 -20.76
CA TYR A 256 -32.68 4.81 -21.91
C TYR A 256 -31.41 5.49 -22.40
N LYS A 257 -31.16 5.42 -23.70
CA LYS A 257 -30.07 6.20 -24.31
C LYS A 257 -30.52 7.67 -24.38
N PRO A 258 -29.68 8.63 -23.94
CA PRO A 258 -30.00 10.04 -24.10
C PRO A 258 -30.10 10.38 -25.58
N TYR A 259 -31.07 11.21 -25.95
CA TYR A 259 -31.21 11.72 -27.31
C TYR A 259 -30.01 12.58 -27.72
N SER A 260 -29.53 13.42 -26.79
CA SER A 260 -28.32 14.23 -26.94
C SER A 260 -27.75 14.59 -25.58
N VAL A 261 -26.43 14.74 -25.49
CA VAL A 261 -25.74 15.33 -24.34
C VAL A 261 -24.95 16.52 -24.85
N SER A 262 -25.28 17.72 -24.36
CA SER A 262 -24.60 18.96 -24.70
C SER A 262 -24.07 19.64 -23.44
N ALA A 263 -22.87 20.20 -23.53
CA ALA A 263 -22.42 21.18 -22.55
C ALA A 263 -23.21 22.49 -22.78
N ASN A 264 -23.50 23.21 -21.71
CA ASN A 264 -23.92 24.60 -21.79
C ASN A 264 -22.75 25.51 -22.16
#